data_AF-A0A2S5ITC0-F1
#
_entry.id   AF-A0A2S5ITC0-F1
#
_cell.length_a   1.000
_cell.length_b   1.000
_cell.length_c   1.000
_cell.angle_alpha   90.00
_cell.angle_beta   90.00
_cell.angle_gamma   90.00
#
_symmetry.space_group_name_H-M   'P 1'
#
loop_
_entity.id
_entity.type
_entity.pdbx_description
1 polymer ?
#
loop_
_entity_poly.entity_id
_entity_poly.type
_entity_poly.pdbx_seq_one_letter_code
_entity_poly.pdbx_strand_id
1 'polypeptide(L)'
;MSAKHGKYNGRTSDLTFSWLTKEYGVDWEQWQMLLAGWIKTQSHGLNTKLSAMFFFVLDYLPKIPCGHEPANLFKADQKNMLPDFEDLNSDVGHNIVVRRQNHIFQFIDWVIAEKFSESNDEGLIVPLVTNPFTRAKRRNAHYSESVHSPMPYTYITELRDILCPNPFGNFSDWTWAHKSSGQDCFNGKSASKAGDWFEIDPSLIDLDDPDCVWRIRSITNSRSKVVERYELWSPVRATALFVKLHLPLRTYQVRFLDSGEADTWRYEKGNWTANKLHPFKNGSEKNPWRQGVFRRIHDRNTGCVMTGLYVNTNKTADQNKDERKRGYCIPWQHGVVLHWLEKLRNWQEKYNPIYQCTVRMEWEIVHFHGVKLEL
;
A
#
# COMPACT_ATOMS: atom_id res chain seq x y z
N MET A 1 -13.84 -7.14 -33.30
CA MET A 1 -13.27 -5.81 -33.00
C MET A 1 -12.29 -5.96 -31.86
N SER A 2 -11.01 -5.68 -32.11
CA SER A 2 -9.91 -5.95 -31.17
C SER A 2 -9.94 -4.99 -29.99
N ALA A 3 -10.04 -5.52 -28.77
CA ALA A 3 -9.89 -4.76 -27.54
C ALA A 3 -8.44 -4.30 -27.40
N LYS A 4 -8.18 -3.03 -27.74
CA LYS A 4 -6.88 -2.38 -27.51
C LYS A 4 -6.59 -2.38 -26.01
N HIS A 5 -5.60 -3.17 -25.61
CA HIS A 5 -4.99 -3.09 -24.29
C HIS A 5 -4.50 -1.66 -24.07
N GLY A 6 -5.04 -0.98 -23.05
CA GLY A 6 -4.62 0.38 -22.69
C GLY A 6 -3.15 0.37 -22.27
N LYS A 7 -2.26 0.88 -23.14
CA LYS A 7 -0.87 1.18 -22.76
C LYS A 7 -0.91 2.14 -21.56
N TYR A 8 -0.17 1.82 -20.51
CA TYR A 8 0.13 2.77 -19.43
C TYR A 8 0.75 4.02 -20.06
N ASN A 9 0.00 5.13 -20.06
CA ASN A 9 0.40 6.38 -20.70
C ASN A 9 1.22 7.29 -19.77
N GLY A 10 1.54 6.85 -18.54
CA GLY A 10 2.35 7.58 -17.56
C GLY A 10 1.71 8.87 -17.02
N ARG A 11 0.51 9.25 -17.51
CA ARG A 11 -0.14 10.52 -17.19
C ARG A 11 -0.52 10.62 -15.71
N THR A 12 -0.93 9.51 -15.10
CA THR A 12 -1.37 9.44 -13.70
C THR A 12 -0.27 9.71 -12.66
N SER A 13 1.00 9.69 -13.06
CA SER A 13 2.17 10.00 -12.22
C SER A 13 2.79 11.36 -12.51
N ASP A 14 2.36 12.06 -13.56
CA ASP A 14 2.93 13.36 -13.93
C ASP A 14 2.32 14.50 -13.09
N LEU A 15 3.06 14.94 -12.07
CA LEU A 15 2.67 16.05 -11.19
C LEU A 15 2.77 17.43 -11.86
N THR A 16 3.42 17.52 -13.03
CA THR A 16 3.66 18.77 -13.76
C THR A 16 2.70 18.98 -14.94
N PHE A 17 1.85 17.98 -15.22
CA PHE A 17 0.94 17.96 -16.37
C PHE A 17 1.63 18.27 -17.70
N SER A 18 2.92 17.94 -17.84
CA SER A 18 3.73 18.20 -19.04
C SER A 18 3.19 17.55 -20.31
N TRP A 19 2.39 16.50 -20.17
CA TRP A 19 1.69 15.85 -21.28
C TRP A 19 0.63 16.76 -21.94
N LEU A 20 0.07 17.73 -21.20
CA LEU A 20 -1.04 18.56 -21.70
C LEU A 20 -0.62 19.41 -22.89
N THR A 21 0.49 20.14 -22.77
CA THR A 21 1.04 20.96 -23.87
C THR A 21 1.67 20.12 -24.98
N LYS A 22 2.21 18.94 -24.65
CA LYS A 22 2.76 18.01 -25.65
C LYS A 22 1.69 17.40 -26.55
N GLU A 23 0.50 17.12 -26.02
CA GLU A 23 -0.56 16.42 -26.75
C GLU A 23 -1.62 17.35 -27.33
N TYR A 24 -1.97 18.43 -26.62
CA TYR A 24 -3.07 19.33 -26.99
C TYR A 24 -2.59 20.72 -27.47
N GLY A 25 -1.28 20.96 -27.47
CA GLY A 25 -0.67 22.18 -28.01
C GLY A 25 -0.39 23.27 -26.98
N VAL A 26 0.28 24.33 -27.44
CA VAL A 26 0.75 25.46 -26.62
C VAL A 26 -0.41 26.24 -25.99
N ASP A 27 -1.58 26.23 -26.61
CA ASP A 27 -2.77 26.95 -26.13
C ASP A 27 -3.24 26.51 -24.72
N TRP A 28 -2.82 25.33 -24.26
CA TRP A 28 -3.14 24.79 -22.92
C TRP A 28 -2.10 25.10 -21.84
N GLU A 29 -1.06 25.87 -22.16
CA GLU A 29 0.03 26.20 -21.23
C GLU A 29 -0.45 26.89 -19.95
N GLN A 30 -1.46 27.76 -20.06
CA GLN A 30 -2.02 28.45 -18.89
C GLN A 30 -2.67 27.46 -17.91
N TRP A 31 -3.46 26.50 -18.41
CA TRP A 31 -4.02 25.44 -17.58
C TRP A 31 -2.93 24.54 -16.99
N GLN A 32 -1.91 24.19 -17.77
CA GLN A 32 -0.79 23.39 -17.27
C GLN A 32 -0.10 24.06 -16.07
N MET A 33 0.23 25.34 -16.18
CA MET A 33 0.89 26.10 -15.10
C MET A 33 0.01 26.16 -13.84
N LEU A 34 -1.29 26.43 -13.99
CA LEU A 34 -2.23 26.49 -12.87
C LEU A 34 -2.37 25.13 -12.17
N LEU A 35 -2.50 24.05 -12.94
CA LEU A 35 -2.63 22.70 -12.41
C LEU A 35 -1.37 22.24 -11.67
N ALA A 36 -0.20 22.48 -12.26
CA ALA A 36 1.09 22.15 -11.64
C ALA A 36 1.34 22.99 -10.38
N GLY A 37 0.97 24.28 -10.41
CA GLY A 37 1.04 25.19 -9.27
C GLY A 37 0.17 24.72 -8.12
N TRP A 38 -1.11 24.40 -8.40
CA TRP A 38 -2.01 23.89 -7.38
C TRP A 38 -1.52 22.58 -6.79
N ILE A 39 -1.13 21.59 -7.60
CA ILE A 39 -0.69 20.27 -7.10
C ILE A 39 0.55 20.37 -6.21
N LYS A 40 1.48 21.30 -6.46
CA LYS A 40 2.64 21.54 -5.59
C LYS A 40 2.26 21.97 -4.17
N THR A 41 1.14 22.66 -4.01
CA THR A 41 0.64 23.10 -2.68
C THR A 41 -0.06 21.98 -1.90
N GLN A 42 -0.29 20.81 -2.49
CA GLN A 42 -1.08 19.74 -1.89
C GLN A 42 -0.19 18.65 -1.27
N SER A 43 -0.40 18.36 0.02
CA SER A 43 0.33 17.30 0.74
C SER A 43 -0.38 15.94 0.78
N HIS A 44 -1.70 15.92 0.57
CA HIS A 44 -2.54 14.73 0.75
C HIS A 44 -3.56 14.54 -0.39
N GLY A 45 -3.91 13.27 -0.64
CA GLY A 45 -4.96 12.92 -1.60
C GLY A 45 -4.60 13.17 -3.07
N LEU A 46 -3.30 13.14 -3.41
CA LEU A 46 -2.81 13.50 -4.74
C LEU A 46 -3.47 12.69 -5.85
N ASN A 47 -3.56 11.36 -5.71
CA ASN A 47 -4.16 10.50 -6.74
C ASN A 47 -5.61 10.91 -7.07
N THR A 48 -6.41 11.17 -6.05
CA THR A 48 -7.83 11.54 -6.24
C THR A 48 -8.00 12.95 -6.80
N LYS A 49 -7.06 13.86 -6.51
CA LYS A 49 -7.01 15.21 -7.08
C LYS A 49 -6.57 15.17 -8.54
N LEU A 50 -5.49 14.46 -8.86
CA LEU A 50 -5.02 14.25 -10.24
C LEU A 50 -6.13 13.65 -11.11
N SER A 51 -6.82 12.62 -10.62
CA SER A 51 -7.96 12.03 -11.33
C SER A 51 -9.09 13.02 -11.61
N ALA A 52 -9.37 13.94 -10.67
CA ALA A 52 -10.37 14.98 -10.89
C ALA A 52 -9.90 16.03 -11.91
N MET A 53 -8.62 16.39 -11.88
CA MET A 53 -8.03 17.32 -12.85
C MET A 53 -7.97 16.72 -14.26
N PHE A 54 -7.70 15.42 -14.41
CA PHE A 54 -7.75 14.76 -15.71
C PHE A 54 -9.14 14.83 -16.32
N PHE A 55 -10.17 14.50 -15.55
CA PHE A 55 -11.55 14.64 -16.01
C PHE A 55 -11.87 16.09 -16.40
N PHE A 56 -11.47 17.05 -15.57
CA PHE A 56 -11.74 18.46 -15.84
C PHE A 56 -11.11 18.91 -17.17
N VAL A 57 -9.86 18.54 -17.43
CA VAL A 57 -9.13 18.95 -18.63
C VAL A 57 -9.53 18.16 -19.88
N LEU A 58 -9.81 16.86 -19.76
CA LEU A 58 -10.04 15.99 -20.91
C LEU A 58 -11.52 15.90 -21.30
N ASP A 59 -12.42 15.95 -20.32
CA ASP A 59 -13.83 15.65 -20.54
C ASP A 59 -14.73 16.89 -20.38
N TYR A 60 -14.32 17.86 -19.55
CA TYR A 60 -15.12 19.05 -19.24
C TYR A 60 -14.73 20.28 -20.07
N LEU A 61 -13.47 20.75 -19.96
CA LEU A 61 -12.98 21.96 -20.65
C LEU A 61 -13.14 21.93 -22.19
N PRO A 62 -12.94 20.81 -22.90
CA PRO A 62 -13.09 20.77 -24.36
C PRO A 62 -14.54 20.98 -24.84
N LYS A 63 -15.53 20.86 -23.95
CA LYS A 63 -16.94 21.12 -24.26
C LYS A 63 -17.31 22.60 -24.15
N ILE A 64 -16.40 23.43 -23.64
CA ILE A 64 -16.57 24.88 -23.52
C ILE A 64 -15.94 25.55 -24.76
N PRO A 65 -16.64 26.49 -25.42
CA PRO A 65 -16.05 27.29 -26.49
C PRO A 65 -14.78 28.00 -26.02
N CYS A 66 -13.65 27.74 -26.68
CA CYS A 66 -12.32 28.25 -26.31
C CYS A 66 -11.91 27.93 -24.86
N GLY A 67 -12.27 26.74 -24.36
CA GLY A 67 -11.97 26.27 -23.00
C GLY A 67 -10.49 26.06 -22.67
N HIS A 68 -9.58 26.21 -23.63
CA HIS A 68 -8.13 26.22 -23.41
C HIS A 68 -7.66 27.47 -22.64
N GLU A 69 -8.43 28.57 -22.67
CA GLU A 69 -8.16 29.76 -21.85
C GLU A 69 -8.99 29.75 -20.56
N PRO A 70 -8.37 29.90 -19.37
CA PRO A 70 -9.08 29.96 -18.09
C PRO A 70 -10.16 31.05 -18.01
N ALA A 71 -9.96 32.20 -18.64
CA ALA A 71 -10.94 33.29 -18.63
C ALA A 71 -12.27 32.91 -19.31
N ASN A 72 -12.23 32.03 -20.31
CA ASN A 72 -13.43 31.62 -21.05
C ASN A 72 -14.33 30.68 -20.25
N LEU A 73 -13.80 30.00 -19.23
CA LEU A 73 -14.60 29.26 -18.25
C LEU A 73 -15.61 30.19 -17.55
N PHE A 74 -15.14 31.33 -17.03
CA PHE A 74 -15.98 32.30 -16.33
C PHE A 74 -16.92 33.06 -17.28
N LYS A 75 -16.49 33.35 -18.50
CA LYS A 75 -17.37 33.93 -19.54
C LYS A 75 -18.48 32.97 -19.97
N ALA A 76 -18.19 31.68 -20.04
CA ALA A 76 -19.18 30.66 -20.39
C ALA A 76 -20.21 30.46 -19.26
N ASP A 77 -19.78 30.58 -18.00
CA ASP A 77 -20.65 30.59 -16.82
C ASP A 77 -21.67 31.74 -16.87
N GLN A 78 -21.21 32.97 -17.10
CA GLN A 78 -22.09 34.15 -17.23
C GLN A 78 -23.15 34.01 -18.34
N LYS A 79 -22.87 33.20 -19.36
CA LYS A 79 -23.77 32.94 -20.49
C LYS A 79 -24.61 31.68 -20.31
N ASN A 80 -24.52 31.00 -19.16
CA ASN A 80 -25.15 29.69 -18.91
C ASN A 80 -24.83 28.63 -19.99
N MET A 81 -23.61 28.65 -20.53
CA MET A 81 -23.14 27.72 -21.58
C MET A 81 -22.23 26.62 -21.03
N LEU A 82 -22.27 26.38 -19.71
CA LEU A 82 -21.46 25.33 -19.10
C LEU A 82 -22.09 23.95 -19.34
N PRO A 83 -21.27 22.92 -19.63
CA PRO A 83 -21.75 21.54 -19.70
C PRO A 83 -22.33 21.08 -18.36
N ASP A 84 -23.39 20.27 -18.40
CA ASP A 84 -23.93 19.66 -17.19
C ASP A 84 -22.90 18.68 -16.59
N PHE A 85 -22.50 18.94 -15.35
CA PHE A 85 -21.52 18.14 -14.64
C PHE A 85 -22.05 16.74 -14.30
N GLU A 86 -23.33 16.58 -13.97
CA GLU A 86 -23.90 15.27 -13.61
C GLU A 86 -24.00 14.36 -14.84
N ASP A 87 -24.42 14.89 -15.99
CA ASP A 87 -24.54 14.13 -17.24
C ASP A 87 -23.20 13.53 -17.68
N LEU A 88 -22.12 14.30 -17.56
CA LEU A 88 -20.75 13.87 -17.87
C LEU A 88 -20.20 12.80 -16.92
N ASN A 89 -20.90 12.56 -15.81
CA ASN A 89 -20.52 11.62 -14.77
C ASN A 89 -21.56 10.52 -14.54
N SER A 90 -22.50 10.34 -15.47
CA SER A 90 -23.62 9.38 -15.37
C SER A 90 -23.18 7.92 -15.12
N ASP A 91 -22.05 7.50 -15.68
CA ASP A 91 -21.50 6.15 -15.49
C ASP A 91 -20.76 5.93 -14.15
N VAL A 92 -20.69 6.97 -13.30
CA VAL A 92 -19.84 6.99 -12.11
C VAL A 92 -20.68 7.11 -10.84
N GLY A 93 -20.39 6.31 -9.83
CA GLY A 93 -21.12 6.34 -8.56
C GLY A 93 -21.11 7.74 -7.89
N HIS A 94 -22.27 8.18 -7.39
CA HIS A 94 -22.51 9.52 -6.82
C HIS A 94 -21.40 10.06 -5.89
N ASN A 95 -20.86 9.23 -4.99
CA ASN A 95 -19.80 9.68 -4.06
C ASN A 95 -18.49 10.06 -4.76
N ILE A 96 -18.18 9.43 -5.89
CA ILE A 96 -17.02 9.76 -6.70
C ILE A 96 -17.28 11.09 -7.43
N VAL A 97 -18.49 11.29 -7.96
CA VAL A 97 -18.91 12.55 -8.61
C VAL A 97 -18.81 13.72 -7.65
N VAL A 98 -19.38 13.59 -6.43
CA VAL A 98 -19.28 14.60 -5.37
C VAL A 98 -17.82 14.91 -5.01
N ARG A 99 -16.97 13.88 -4.88
CA ARG A 99 -15.55 14.08 -4.57
C ARG A 99 -14.83 14.81 -5.70
N ARG A 100 -15.12 14.45 -6.96
CA ARG A 100 -14.55 15.06 -8.16
C ARG A 100 -14.94 16.53 -8.26
N GLN A 101 -16.22 16.85 -8.14
CA GLN A 101 -16.74 18.22 -8.13
C GLN A 101 -16.09 19.06 -7.03
N ASN A 102 -15.98 18.53 -5.81
CA ASN A 102 -15.36 19.26 -4.69
C ASN A 102 -13.86 19.52 -4.90
N HIS A 103 -13.14 18.62 -5.58
CA HIS A 103 -11.74 18.88 -5.95
C HIS A 103 -11.61 19.94 -7.04
N ILE A 104 -12.51 19.93 -8.04
CA ILE A 104 -12.56 20.95 -9.09
C ILE A 104 -12.92 22.31 -8.49
N PHE A 105 -13.92 22.35 -7.60
CA PHE A 105 -14.30 23.54 -6.84
C PHE A 105 -13.09 24.14 -6.10
N GLN A 106 -12.37 23.33 -5.32
CA GLN A 106 -11.17 23.78 -4.59
C GLN A 106 -10.05 24.28 -5.50
N PHE A 107 -9.88 23.65 -6.67
CA PHE A 107 -8.90 24.10 -7.64
C PHE A 107 -9.29 25.45 -8.23
N ILE A 108 -10.54 25.63 -8.65
CA ILE A 108 -11.01 26.90 -9.22
C ILE A 108 -11.01 28.03 -8.19
N ASP A 109 -11.36 27.77 -6.92
CA ASP A 109 -11.19 28.75 -5.83
C ASP A 109 -9.74 29.21 -5.73
N TRP A 110 -8.78 28.28 -5.83
CA TRP A 110 -7.36 28.62 -5.82
C TRP A 110 -6.92 29.42 -7.05
N VAL A 111 -7.44 29.07 -8.25
CA VAL A 111 -7.18 29.83 -9.49
C VAL A 111 -7.71 31.27 -9.38
N ILE A 112 -8.90 31.45 -8.81
CA ILE A 112 -9.50 32.78 -8.59
C ILE A 112 -8.63 33.60 -7.65
N ALA A 113 -8.20 33.03 -6.52
CA ALA A 113 -7.34 33.69 -5.56
C ALA A 113 -5.98 34.12 -6.17
N GLU A 114 -5.39 33.28 -7.03
CA GLU A 114 -4.05 33.50 -7.59
C GLU A 114 -4.04 34.45 -8.81
N LYS A 115 -5.08 34.40 -9.67
CA LYS A 115 -5.08 35.09 -10.97
C LYS A 115 -6.24 36.03 -11.23
N PHE A 116 -7.33 35.92 -10.47
CA PHE A 116 -8.55 36.69 -10.70
C PHE A 116 -9.02 37.40 -9.43
N SER A 117 -8.08 37.86 -8.60
CA SER A 117 -8.36 38.66 -7.42
C SER A 117 -7.49 39.92 -7.41
N GLU A 118 -8.07 41.04 -7.00
CA GLU A 118 -7.38 42.33 -6.90
C GLU A 118 -7.51 42.88 -5.48
N SER A 119 -6.56 43.72 -5.06
CA SER A 119 -6.65 44.40 -3.77
C SER A 119 -7.61 45.57 -3.89
N ASN A 120 -8.63 45.62 -3.03
CA ASN A 120 -9.49 46.80 -2.92
C ASN A 120 -8.72 47.97 -2.26
N ASP A 121 -9.35 49.15 -2.20
CA ASP A 121 -8.77 50.36 -1.59
C ASP A 121 -8.38 50.21 -0.10
N GLU A 122 -8.82 49.13 0.56
CA GLU A 122 -8.50 48.78 1.95
C GLU A 122 -7.42 47.68 2.07
N GLY A 123 -6.85 47.23 0.95
CA GLY A 123 -5.83 46.17 0.90
C GLY A 123 -6.37 44.75 1.06
N LEU A 124 -7.68 44.55 1.00
CA LEU A 124 -8.32 43.22 1.02
C LEU A 124 -8.39 42.66 -0.40
N ILE A 125 -7.97 41.41 -0.55
CA ILE A 125 -8.01 40.70 -1.83
C ILE A 125 -9.46 40.27 -2.10
N VAL A 126 -10.08 40.84 -3.15
CA VAL A 126 -11.46 40.55 -3.56
C VAL A 126 -11.47 39.83 -4.91
N PRO A 127 -12.20 38.71 -5.04
CA PRO A 127 -12.31 37.98 -6.30
C PRO A 127 -13.13 38.75 -7.34
N LEU A 128 -12.60 38.87 -8.56
CA LEU A 128 -13.26 39.53 -9.71
C LEU A 128 -14.33 38.66 -10.37
N VAL A 129 -14.25 37.34 -10.18
CA VAL A 129 -15.14 36.35 -10.78
C VAL A 129 -15.63 35.36 -9.71
N THR A 130 -16.84 34.83 -9.92
CA THR A 130 -17.43 33.82 -9.03
C THR A 130 -17.04 32.43 -9.50
N ASN A 131 -16.90 31.48 -8.56
CA ASN A 131 -16.66 30.09 -8.92
C ASN A 131 -17.92 29.48 -9.57
N PRO A 132 -17.84 28.96 -10.81
CA PRO A 132 -18.99 28.35 -11.51
C PRO A 132 -19.46 27.04 -10.86
N PHE A 133 -18.60 26.40 -10.05
CA PHE A 133 -18.95 25.15 -9.38
C PHE A 133 -19.51 25.43 -7.99
N THR A 134 -20.45 24.61 -7.56
CA THR A 134 -20.95 24.61 -6.18
C THR A 134 -20.35 23.44 -5.41
N ARG A 135 -20.16 23.61 -4.09
CA ARG A 135 -19.70 22.52 -3.23
C ARG A 135 -20.81 21.49 -3.07
N ALA A 136 -20.61 20.31 -3.64
CA ALA A 136 -21.56 19.21 -3.55
C ALA A 136 -21.54 18.56 -2.16
N LYS A 137 -22.73 18.39 -1.57
CA LYS A 137 -22.90 17.67 -0.30
C LYS A 137 -22.94 16.16 -0.58
N ARG A 138 -22.23 15.39 0.24
CA ARG A 138 -22.38 13.92 0.20
C ARG A 138 -23.77 13.56 0.72
N ARG A 139 -24.50 12.71 0.00
CA ARG A 139 -25.81 12.18 0.44
C ARG A 139 -25.70 11.22 1.64
N ASN A 140 -24.49 10.82 2.02
CA ASN A 140 -24.29 9.93 3.14
C ASN A 140 -24.43 10.69 4.46
N ALA A 141 -25.39 10.26 5.28
CA ALA A 141 -25.36 10.48 6.72
C ALA A 141 -23.95 10.15 7.22
N HIS A 142 -23.37 11.07 8.00
CA HIS A 142 -22.14 10.83 8.72
C HIS A 142 -22.39 9.71 9.74
N TYR A 143 -22.25 8.46 9.33
CA TYR A 143 -21.82 7.46 10.30
C TYR A 143 -20.33 7.74 10.50
N SER A 144 -19.97 8.26 11.68
CA SER A 144 -18.57 8.39 12.12
C SER A 144 -17.86 7.05 12.14
N GLU A 145 -18.63 5.96 12.10
CA GLU A 145 -18.19 4.58 12.17
C GLU A 145 -18.75 3.82 10.97
N SER A 146 -17.90 3.06 10.30
CA SER A 146 -18.41 2.04 9.39
C SER A 146 -19.12 0.98 10.22
N VAL A 147 -20.45 0.92 10.13
CA VAL A 147 -21.24 -0.16 10.73
C VAL A 147 -21.00 -1.43 9.91
N HIS A 148 -19.90 -2.12 10.21
CA HIS A 148 -19.66 -3.47 9.73
C HIS A 148 -20.04 -4.43 10.83
N SER A 149 -20.90 -5.41 10.51
CA SER A 149 -21.11 -6.53 11.40
C SER A 149 -19.77 -7.25 11.59
N PRO A 150 -19.32 -7.48 12.84
CA PRO A 150 -18.08 -8.20 13.07
C PRO A 150 -18.20 -9.60 12.47
N MET A 151 -17.11 -10.07 11.86
CA MET A 151 -17.05 -11.44 11.37
C MET A 151 -17.23 -12.39 12.56
N PRO A 152 -18.20 -13.33 12.51
CA PRO A 152 -18.36 -14.35 13.53
C PRO A 152 -17.03 -15.07 13.81
N TYR A 153 -16.74 -15.29 15.09
CA TYR A 153 -15.49 -15.94 15.51
C TYR A 153 -15.34 -17.35 14.93
N THR A 154 -16.46 -18.05 14.69
CA THR A 154 -16.48 -19.38 14.06
C THR A 154 -15.85 -19.37 12.66
N TYR A 155 -16.10 -18.35 11.85
CA TYR A 155 -15.44 -18.21 10.56
C TYR A 155 -13.95 -17.93 10.71
N ILE A 156 -13.56 -17.19 11.74
CA ILE A 156 -12.13 -16.95 12.01
C ILE A 156 -11.44 -18.26 12.39
N THR A 157 -12.07 -19.12 13.20
CA THR A 157 -11.52 -20.44 13.55
C THR A 157 -11.44 -21.35 12.33
N GLU A 158 -12.50 -21.43 11.53
CA GLU A 158 -12.50 -22.23 10.29
C GLU A 158 -11.41 -21.76 9.31
N LEU A 159 -11.25 -20.44 9.14
CA LEU A 159 -10.20 -19.89 8.27
C LEU A 159 -8.79 -20.20 8.79
N ARG A 160 -8.60 -20.25 10.12
CA ARG A 160 -7.32 -20.66 10.72
C ARG A 160 -7.03 -22.12 10.41
N ASP A 161 -8.02 -23.00 10.57
CA ASP A 161 -7.88 -24.44 10.30
C ASP A 161 -7.64 -24.73 8.81
N ILE A 162 -8.30 -23.98 7.92
CA ILE A 162 -8.08 -24.07 6.46
C ILE A 162 -6.66 -23.64 6.09
N LEU A 163 -6.18 -22.53 6.66
CA LEU A 163 -4.88 -21.97 6.32
C LEU A 163 -3.73 -22.75 6.95
N CYS A 164 -3.86 -23.11 8.22
CA CYS A 164 -2.86 -23.75 9.07
C CYS A 164 -3.52 -24.89 9.87
N PRO A 165 -3.60 -26.10 9.28
CA PRO A 165 -4.26 -27.24 9.92
C PRO A 165 -3.60 -27.70 11.23
N ASN A 166 -2.29 -27.46 11.37
CA ASN A 166 -1.51 -27.84 12.55
C ASN A 166 -0.83 -26.60 13.17
N PRO A 167 -1.25 -26.13 14.36
CA PRO A 167 -0.68 -24.94 15.00
C PRO A 167 0.82 -24.99 15.30
N PHE A 168 1.42 -26.18 15.38
CA PHE A 168 2.85 -26.39 15.65
C PHE A 168 3.51 -27.32 14.62
N GLY A 169 3.05 -27.25 13.37
CA GLY A 169 3.49 -28.11 12.27
C GLY A 169 4.59 -27.51 11.40
N ASN A 170 4.55 -27.85 10.11
CA ASN A 170 5.50 -27.39 9.10
C ASN A 170 4.81 -26.63 7.96
N PHE A 171 5.57 -25.84 7.22
CA PHE A 171 5.04 -25.16 6.04
C PHE A 171 4.54 -26.16 4.98
N SER A 172 5.08 -27.38 4.92
CA SER A 172 4.53 -28.47 4.09
C SER A 172 3.06 -28.81 4.39
N ASP A 173 2.57 -28.55 5.61
CA ASP A 173 1.17 -28.79 6.00
C ASP A 173 0.20 -27.75 5.41
N TRP A 174 0.70 -26.61 4.90
CA TRP A 174 -0.10 -25.48 4.43
C TRP A 174 -0.65 -25.69 3.00
N THR A 175 -1.25 -26.86 2.78
CA THR A 175 -1.71 -27.34 1.47
C THR A 175 -2.68 -26.38 0.77
N TRP A 176 -3.56 -25.70 1.51
CA TRP A 176 -4.46 -24.69 0.95
C TRP A 176 -3.68 -23.48 0.43
N ALA A 177 -2.67 -23.03 1.18
CA ALA A 177 -1.86 -21.87 0.80
C ALA A 177 -1.07 -22.16 -0.49
N HIS A 178 -0.47 -23.36 -0.60
CA HIS A 178 0.26 -23.80 -1.80
C HIS A 178 -0.58 -23.73 -3.08
N LYS A 179 -1.87 -24.10 -2.98
CA LYS A 179 -2.83 -24.13 -4.10
C LYS A 179 -3.43 -22.75 -4.41
N SER A 180 -3.50 -21.86 -3.41
CA SER A 180 -4.14 -20.55 -3.54
C SER A 180 -3.23 -19.49 -4.15
N SER A 181 -1.92 -19.74 -4.18
CA SER A 181 -0.91 -18.89 -4.82
C SER A 181 -1.11 -18.80 -6.34
N GLY A 182 -1.48 -17.62 -6.84
CA GLY A 182 -1.62 -17.34 -8.28
C GLY A 182 -3.04 -17.49 -8.86
N GLN A 183 -4.08 -17.54 -8.02
CA GLN A 183 -5.48 -17.52 -8.49
C GLN A 183 -5.87 -16.14 -9.04
N ASP A 184 -6.59 -16.14 -10.17
CA ASP A 184 -7.14 -14.92 -10.75
C ASP A 184 -8.03 -14.20 -9.75
N CYS A 185 -7.88 -12.87 -9.68
CA CYS A 185 -8.74 -12.08 -8.82
C CYS A 185 -10.19 -12.18 -9.32
N PHE A 186 -11.17 -12.18 -8.40
CA PHE A 186 -12.62 -12.22 -8.73
C PHE A 186 -13.07 -11.10 -9.70
N ASN A 187 -12.25 -10.06 -9.85
CA ASN A 187 -12.45 -8.94 -10.77
C ASN A 187 -11.81 -9.14 -12.17
N GLY A 188 -11.42 -10.36 -12.52
CA GLY A 188 -10.86 -10.70 -13.84
C GLY A 188 -9.44 -10.20 -14.08
N LYS A 189 -8.76 -9.65 -13.06
CA LYS A 189 -7.33 -9.33 -13.15
C LYS A 189 -6.51 -10.60 -12.95
N SER A 190 -5.75 -10.97 -13.97
CA SER A 190 -4.87 -12.13 -13.90
C SER A 190 -3.85 -11.93 -12.78
N ALA A 191 -3.76 -12.90 -11.87
CA ALA A 191 -2.71 -12.88 -10.85
C ALA A 191 -1.33 -13.00 -11.51
N SER A 192 -0.26 -12.63 -10.79
CA SER A 192 1.08 -12.93 -11.26
C SER A 192 1.15 -14.44 -11.56
N LYS A 193 1.64 -14.82 -12.75
CA LYS A 193 1.62 -16.21 -13.25
C LYS A 193 2.33 -17.25 -12.36
N ALA A 194 2.96 -16.82 -11.26
CA ALA A 194 3.66 -17.66 -10.30
C ALA A 194 3.14 -17.53 -8.85
N GLY A 195 2.36 -16.50 -8.51
CA GLY A 195 1.86 -16.31 -7.14
C GLY A 195 2.99 -16.14 -6.12
N ASP A 196 3.02 -17.02 -5.11
CA ASP A 196 4.04 -17.08 -4.04
C ASP A 196 5.19 -18.04 -4.37
N TRP A 197 5.24 -18.58 -5.58
CA TRP A 197 6.30 -19.47 -6.05
C TRP A 197 7.37 -18.67 -6.78
N PHE A 198 8.64 -18.90 -6.45
CA PHE A 198 9.78 -18.26 -7.10
C PHE A 198 10.83 -19.29 -7.54
N GLU A 199 11.53 -18.98 -8.62
CA GLU A 199 12.53 -19.87 -9.22
C GLU A 199 13.78 -19.96 -8.33
N ILE A 200 14.28 -21.18 -8.12
CA ILE A 200 15.45 -21.47 -7.30
C ILE A 200 16.40 -22.42 -8.03
N ASP A 201 17.69 -22.33 -7.72
CA ASP A 201 18.67 -23.33 -8.15
C ASP A 201 18.37 -24.69 -7.48
N PRO A 202 18.33 -25.80 -8.25
CA PRO A 202 18.08 -27.13 -7.70
C PRO A 202 19.02 -27.54 -6.55
N SER A 203 20.25 -27.01 -6.53
CA SER A 203 21.23 -27.30 -5.48
C SER A 203 20.86 -26.73 -4.10
N LEU A 204 19.97 -25.74 -4.06
CA LEU A 204 19.49 -25.11 -2.82
C LEU A 204 18.25 -25.82 -2.24
N ILE A 205 17.71 -26.82 -2.95
CA ILE A 205 16.58 -27.61 -2.48
C ILE A 205 17.08 -28.59 -1.41
N ASP A 206 16.58 -28.41 -0.19
CA ASP A 206 16.86 -29.30 0.92
C ASP A 206 15.70 -30.29 1.08
N LEU A 207 15.97 -31.57 0.84
CA LEU A 207 14.95 -32.63 0.90
C LEU A 207 14.64 -33.08 2.32
N ASP A 208 15.52 -32.79 3.28
CA ASP A 208 15.36 -33.15 4.69
C ASP A 208 14.63 -32.07 5.49
N ASP A 209 14.50 -30.87 4.91
CA ASP A 209 13.78 -29.75 5.52
C ASP A 209 12.29 -29.77 5.17
N PRO A 210 11.38 -30.06 6.14
CA PRO A 210 9.94 -30.09 5.89
C PRO A 210 9.35 -28.70 5.57
N ASP A 211 10.11 -27.62 5.76
CA ASP A 211 9.74 -26.25 5.40
C ASP A 211 10.23 -25.85 4.00
N CYS A 212 11.05 -26.69 3.35
CA CYS A 212 11.50 -26.52 1.97
C CYS A 212 10.44 -27.02 0.98
N VAL A 213 9.33 -26.29 0.85
CA VAL A 213 8.24 -26.68 -0.07
C VAL A 213 8.57 -26.27 -1.51
N TRP A 214 8.85 -27.24 -2.37
CA TRP A 214 9.26 -27.00 -3.76
C TRP A 214 8.37 -27.74 -4.79
N ARG A 215 8.45 -27.33 -6.05
CA ARG A 215 7.79 -27.99 -7.19
C ARG A 215 8.59 -27.84 -8.49
N ILE A 216 8.28 -28.69 -9.47
CA ILE A 216 8.76 -28.55 -10.84
C ILE A 216 7.62 -28.02 -11.71
N ARG A 217 7.88 -26.95 -12.46
CA ARG A 217 6.94 -26.37 -13.42
C ARG A 217 7.52 -26.44 -14.83
N SER A 218 6.84 -27.16 -15.70
CA SER A 218 7.17 -27.20 -17.13
C SER A 218 6.53 -26.00 -17.85
N ILE A 219 7.35 -25.13 -18.45
CA ILE A 219 6.88 -23.99 -19.25
C ILE A 219 7.31 -24.17 -20.70
N THR A 220 6.38 -23.99 -21.63
CA THR A 220 6.68 -23.94 -23.05
C THR A 220 7.20 -22.55 -23.41
N ASN A 221 8.46 -22.47 -23.83
CA ASN A 221 9.04 -21.23 -24.33
C ASN A 221 8.45 -20.86 -25.70
N SER A 222 8.63 -19.62 -26.16
CA SER A 222 8.21 -19.09 -27.46
C SER A 222 8.71 -19.92 -28.67
N ARG A 223 9.71 -20.78 -28.47
CA ARG A 223 10.25 -21.74 -29.46
C ARG A 223 9.63 -23.14 -29.35
N SER A 224 8.49 -23.30 -28.67
CA SER A 224 7.82 -24.57 -28.41
C SER A 224 8.65 -25.63 -27.67
N LYS A 225 9.74 -25.21 -27.01
CA LYS A 225 10.56 -26.09 -26.15
C LYS A 225 10.03 -26.07 -24.73
N VAL A 226 9.79 -27.25 -24.17
CA VAL A 226 9.46 -27.43 -22.76
C VAL A 226 10.72 -27.22 -21.93
N VAL A 227 10.69 -26.28 -20.99
CA VAL A 227 11.75 -26.02 -20.03
C VAL A 227 11.21 -26.26 -18.64
N GLU A 228 11.92 -27.07 -17.86
CA GLU A 228 11.60 -27.31 -16.45
C GLU A 228 12.19 -26.21 -15.58
N ARG A 229 11.38 -25.67 -14.68
CA ARG A 229 11.81 -24.72 -13.65
C ARG A 229 11.55 -25.29 -12.28
N TYR A 230 12.53 -25.14 -11.42
CA TYR A 230 12.45 -25.51 -10.02
C TYR A 230 11.96 -24.27 -9.28
N GLU A 231 10.83 -24.40 -8.60
CA GLU A 231 10.21 -23.30 -7.86
C GLU A 231 10.11 -23.67 -6.38
N LEU A 232 10.47 -22.74 -5.51
CA LEU A 232 10.28 -22.80 -4.06
C LEU A 232 9.08 -21.94 -3.66
N TRP A 233 8.28 -22.40 -2.72
CA TRP A 233 7.14 -21.66 -2.19
C TRP A 233 7.56 -20.70 -1.09
N SER A 234 7.08 -19.46 -1.15
CA SER A 234 7.31 -18.45 -0.11
C SER A 234 6.17 -18.43 0.92
N PRO A 235 6.44 -18.71 2.21
CA PRO A 235 5.43 -18.69 3.27
C PRO A 235 5.04 -17.28 3.75
N VAL A 236 5.72 -16.23 3.27
CA VAL A 236 5.63 -14.84 3.77
C VAL A 236 4.18 -14.33 3.74
N ARG A 237 3.51 -14.42 2.59
CA ARG A 237 2.12 -13.92 2.43
C ARG A 237 1.12 -14.72 3.24
N ALA A 238 1.29 -16.03 3.30
CA ALA A 238 0.41 -16.91 4.05
C ALA A 238 0.57 -16.66 5.56
N THR A 239 1.79 -16.51 6.04
CA THR A 239 2.08 -16.17 7.45
C THR A 239 1.52 -14.81 7.83
N ALA A 240 1.59 -13.81 6.93
CA ALA A 240 0.97 -12.51 7.16
C ALA A 240 -0.56 -12.61 7.32
N LEU A 241 -1.23 -13.45 6.52
CA LEU A 241 -2.65 -13.73 6.66
C LEU A 241 -2.95 -14.47 7.98
N PHE A 242 -2.12 -15.43 8.34
CA PHE A 242 -2.24 -16.17 9.59
C PHE A 242 -2.15 -15.24 10.82
N VAL A 243 -1.14 -14.37 10.85
CA VAL A 243 -0.98 -13.36 11.91
C VAL A 243 -2.22 -12.45 11.99
N LYS A 244 -2.84 -12.10 10.86
CA LYS A 244 -4.08 -11.31 10.82
C LYS A 244 -5.29 -12.01 11.38
N LEU A 245 -5.38 -13.33 11.21
CA LEU A 245 -6.46 -14.12 11.79
C LEU A 245 -6.28 -14.26 13.31
N HIS A 246 -5.05 -14.20 13.83
CA HIS A 246 -4.75 -14.34 15.26
C HIS A 246 -4.72 -13.01 16.02
N LEU A 247 -4.26 -11.93 15.39
CA LEU A 247 -4.02 -10.65 16.04
C LEU A 247 -4.77 -9.50 15.35
N PRO A 248 -5.37 -8.57 16.10
CA PRO A 248 -6.08 -7.41 15.57
C PRO A 248 -5.12 -6.31 15.06
N LEU A 249 -4.14 -6.68 14.24
CA LEU A 249 -3.16 -5.77 13.66
C LEU A 249 -3.66 -5.19 12.34
N ARG A 250 -3.22 -3.97 11.99
CA ARG A 250 -3.50 -3.38 10.67
C ARG A 250 -2.64 -4.06 9.59
N THR A 251 -3.12 -4.10 8.35
CA THR A 251 -2.42 -4.81 7.26
C THR A 251 -1.05 -4.22 6.98
N TYR A 252 -0.95 -2.89 7.07
CA TYR A 252 0.33 -2.21 7.04
C TYR A 252 1.25 -2.69 8.17
N GLN A 253 0.77 -2.76 9.42
CA GLN A 253 1.60 -3.19 10.54
C GLN A 253 2.16 -4.60 10.36
N VAL A 254 1.33 -5.55 9.92
CA VAL A 254 1.77 -6.95 9.72
C VAL A 254 2.81 -7.08 8.60
N ARG A 255 2.64 -6.32 7.51
CA ARG A 255 3.55 -6.35 6.35
C ARG A 255 4.94 -5.77 6.63
N PHE A 256 5.07 -4.98 7.70
CA PHE A 256 6.32 -4.31 8.04
C PHE A 256 6.86 -4.80 9.39
N LEU A 257 6.38 -5.95 9.90
CA LEU A 257 6.94 -6.55 11.11
C LEU A 257 8.39 -6.91 10.86
N ASP A 258 9.28 -6.41 11.71
CA ASP A 258 10.72 -6.67 11.65
C ASP A 258 11.01 -8.09 12.15
N SER A 259 11.79 -8.87 11.40
CA SER A 259 12.16 -10.25 11.74
C SER A 259 12.98 -10.35 13.04
N GLY A 260 13.67 -9.27 13.43
CA GLY A 260 14.52 -9.21 14.62
C GLY A 260 15.92 -9.78 14.42
N GLU A 261 16.36 -9.99 13.18
CA GLU A 261 17.70 -10.52 12.87
C GLU A 261 18.83 -9.61 13.37
N ALA A 262 18.59 -8.30 13.42
CA ALA A 262 19.55 -7.32 13.94
C ALA A 262 19.44 -7.07 15.46
N ASP A 263 18.51 -7.73 16.17
CA ASP A 263 18.32 -7.51 17.61
C ASP A 263 19.47 -8.11 18.44
N THR A 264 19.76 -7.49 19.59
CA THR A 264 20.83 -7.94 20.49
C THR A 264 20.54 -9.32 21.07
N TRP A 265 19.27 -9.57 21.40
CA TRP A 265 18.77 -10.83 21.93
C TRP A 265 17.88 -11.48 20.88
N ARG A 266 18.01 -12.79 20.72
CA ARG A 266 17.26 -13.59 19.76
C ARG A 266 16.35 -14.55 20.50
N TYR A 267 15.12 -14.68 20.02
CA TYR A 267 14.18 -15.68 20.50
C TYR A 267 14.36 -16.98 19.72
N GLU A 268 14.61 -18.08 20.43
CA GLU A 268 14.82 -19.42 19.86
C GLU A 268 14.13 -20.48 20.73
N LYS A 269 13.17 -21.19 20.15
CA LYS A 269 12.46 -22.34 20.77
C LYS A 269 11.97 -22.05 22.20
N GLY A 270 11.37 -20.89 22.42
CA GLY A 270 10.87 -20.49 23.74
C GLY A 270 11.88 -19.74 24.63
N ASN A 271 13.16 -19.70 24.26
CA ASN A 271 14.23 -19.12 25.06
C ASN A 271 14.83 -17.86 24.41
N TRP A 272 15.52 -17.06 25.21
CA TRP A 272 16.25 -15.89 24.74
C TRP A 272 17.76 -16.13 24.80
N THR A 273 18.42 -16.06 23.65
CA THR A 273 19.88 -16.22 23.51
C THR A 273 20.50 -14.93 22.99
N ALA A 274 21.78 -14.70 23.28
CA ALA A 274 22.49 -13.57 22.71
C ALA A 274 22.67 -13.79 21.20
N ASN A 275 22.37 -12.79 20.38
CA ASN A 275 22.53 -12.92 18.93
C ASN A 275 24.01 -13.04 18.58
N LYS A 276 24.41 -14.20 18.06
CA LYS A 276 25.78 -14.50 17.58
C LYS A 276 25.82 -14.86 16.11
N LEU A 277 24.65 -15.02 15.48
CA LEU A 277 24.52 -15.47 14.10
C LEU A 277 24.86 -14.35 13.12
N HIS A 278 24.32 -13.15 13.38
CA HIS A 278 24.37 -12.05 12.43
C HIS A 278 25.46 -11.03 12.78
N PRO A 279 26.40 -10.73 11.85
CA PRO A 279 27.46 -9.75 12.09
C PRO A 279 26.92 -8.31 12.16
N PHE A 280 25.76 -8.05 11.54
CA PHE A 280 25.09 -6.75 11.51
C PHE A 280 24.16 -6.51 12.71
N LYS A 281 24.23 -7.33 13.77
CA LYS A 281 23.45 -7.10 14.99
C LYS A 281 23.79 -5.73 15.58
N ASN A 282 22.78 -5.08 16.14
CA ASN A 282 22.91 -3.77 16.76
C ASN A 282 22.76 -3.85 18.29
N GLY A 283 23.27 -2.82 18.97
CA GLY A 283 23.16 -2.68 20.42
C GLY A 283 24.12 -3.54 21.24
N SER A 284 24.00 -3.42 22.57
CA SER A 284 24.81 -4.17 23.55
C SER A 284 23.91 -4.74 24.65
N GLU A 285 24.41 -5.66 25.48
CA GLU A 285 23.60 -6.21 26.58
C GLU A 285 23.09 -5.13 27.55
N LYS A 286 23.89 -4.08 27.76
CA LYS A 286 23.51 -2.92 28.59
C LYS A 286 22.51 -1.99 27.89
N ASN A 287 22.58 -1.88 26.56
CA ASN A 287 21.70 -1.05 25.76
C ASN A 287 21.20 -1.83 24.54
N PRO A 288 20.26 -2.77 24.73
CA PRO A 288 19.90 -3.72 23.69
C PRO A 288 19.12 -3.05 22.57
N TRP A 289 19.47 -3.43 21.34
CA TRP A 289 18.63 -3.24 20.17
C TRP A 289 17.49 -4.24 20.21
N ARG A 290 16.28 -3.70 20.05
CA ARG A 290 15.01 -4.40 20.24
C ARG A 290 14.01 -3.77 19.29
N GLN A 291 14.07 -4.09 18.00
CA GLN A 291 13.12 -3.63 16.97
C GLN A 291 12.35 -4.79 16.34
N GLY A 292 12.86 -6.01 16.47
CA GLY A 292 12.21 -7.22 16.02
C GLY A 292 10.86 -7.48 16.66
N VAL A 293 10.05 -8.26 15.95
CA VAL A 293 8.71 -8.69 16.33
C VAL A 293 8.69 -9.44 17.66
N PHE A 294 9.79 -10.10 18.03
CA PHE A 294 9.93 -10.74 19.33
C PHE A 294 10.33 -9.71 20.39
N ARG A 295 9.56 -9.62 21.48
CA ARG A 295 9.88 -8.70 22.58
C ARG A 295 10.16 -9.44 23.87
N ARG A 296 11.40 -9.34 24.34
CA ARG A 296 11.78 -9.78 25.68
C ARG A 296 11.20 -8.81 26.71
N ILE A 297 10.31 -9.31 27.56
CA ILE A 297 9.66 -8.53 28.62
C ILE A 297 10.08 -9.12 29.96
N HIS A 298 10.63 -8.29 30.83
CA HIS A 298 10.99 -8.66 32.18
C HIS A 298 9.87 -8.25 33.13
N ASP A 299 9.26 -9.23 33.79
CA ASP A 299 8.36 -8.95 34.89
C ASP A 299 9.18 -8.64 36.15
N ARG A 300 9.03 -7.42 36.66
CA ARG A 300 9.76 -6.97 37.86
C ARG A 300 9.25 -7.65 39.14
N ASN A 301 8.02 -8.14 39.13
CA ASN A 301 7.39 -8.72 40.31
C ASN A 301 7.75 -10.20 40.48
N THR A 302 7.81 -10.94 39.37
CA THR A 302 8.12 -12.39 39.38
C THR A 302 9.58 -12.70 39.04
N GLY A 303 10.31 -11.75 38.45
CA GLY A 303 11.65 -11.99 37.89
C GLY A 303 11.63 -12.83 36.61
N CYS A 304 10.45 -13.28 36.17
CA CYS A 304 10.29 -14.09 34.97
C CYS A 304 10.47 -13.26 33.70
N VAL A 305 11.00 -13.92 32.67
CA VAL A 305 11.09 -13.37 31.32
C VAL A 305 9.95 -13.95 30.50
N MET A 306 9.08 -13.08 29.99
CA MET A 306 8.04 -13.46 29.04
C MET A 306 8.36 -12.92 27.65
N THR A 307 7.76 -13.53 26.64
CA THR A 307 7.90 -13.09 25.25
C THR A 307 6.60 -12.46 24.76
N GLY A 308 6.63 -11.15 24.53
CA GLY A 308 5.56 -10.44 23.85
C GLY A 308 5.87 -10.23 22.37
N LEU A 309 4.99 -9.48 21.71
CA LEU A 309 5.17 -9.06 20.32
C LEU A 309 5.47 -7.56 20.26
N TYR A 310 6.30 -7.15 19.31
CA TYR A 310 6.55 -5.74 19.02
C TYR A 310 6.07 -5.39 17.63
N VAL A 311 5.37 -4.27 17.54
CA VAL A 311 4.96 -3.70 16.27
C VAL A 311 5.74 -2.41 16.11
N ASN A 312 6.70 -2.41 15.21
CA ASN A 312 7.60 -1.29 14.88
C ASN A 312 6.92 -0.08 14.22
N THR A 313 5.58 -0.09 14.06
CA THR A 313 4.82 0.99 13.42
C THR A 313 3.51 1.35 14.12
N ASN A 314 3.29 2.64 14.32
CA ASN A 314 2.07 3.24 14.83
C ASN A 314 1.75 4.55 14.08
N LYS A 315 0.70 4.50 13.25
CA LYS A 315 0.34 5.56 12.29
C LYS A 315 0.29 6.97 12.89
N THR A 316 -0.37 7.15 14.02
CA THR A 316 -0.56 8.47 14.63
C THR A 316 0.50 8.76 15.69
N ALA A 317 0.93 7.76 16.44
CA ALA A 317 1.86 7.97 17.55
C ALA A 317 3.33 8.08 17.13
N ASP A 318 3.69 7.69 15.91
CA ASP A 318 5.08 7.73 15.41
C ASP A 318 5.39 8.96 14.56
N GLN A 319 4.44 9.88 14.39
CA GLN A 319 4.69 11.16 13.72
C GLN A 319 5.85 11.88 14.43
N ASN A 320 6.88 12.23 13.67
CA ASN A 320 8.09 12.93 14.14
C ASN A 320 8.95 12.19 15.17
N LYS A 321 8.80 10.87 15.33
CA LYS A 321 9.69 10.06 16.18
C LYS A 321 10.87 9.48 15.40
N ASP A 322 12.03 9.40 16.05
CA ASP A 322 13.18 8.61 15.59
C ASP A 322 12.80 7.13 15.51
N GLU A 323 13.37 6.40 14.56
CA GLU A 323 13.10 4.97 14.32
C GLU A 323 13.14 4.13 15.59
N ARG A 324 14.11 4.37 16.47
CA ARG A 324 14.28 3.64 17.72
C ARG A 324 13.14 3.83 18.73
N LYS A 325 12.37 4.92 18.61
CA LYS A 325 11.27 5.30 19.51
C LYS A 325 9.89 5.02 18.92
N ARG A 326 9.83 4.44 17.72
CA ARG A 326 8.59 4.12 17.01
C ARG A 326 8.04 2.78 17.43
N GLY A 327 6.73 2.62 17.31
CA GLY A 327 6.06 1.36 17.56
C GLY A 327 5.58 1.17 19.00
N TYR A 328 5.11 -0.04 19.28
CA TYR A 328 4.53 -0.40 20.58
C TYR A 328 4.66 -1.90 20.83
N CYS A 329 4.59 -2.27 22.11
CA CYS A 329 4.63 -3.66 22.54
C CYS A 329 3.22 -4.17 22.84
N ILE A 330 2.94 -5.40 22.41
CA ILE A 330 1.83 -6.22 22.85
C ILE A 330 2.37 -7.14 23.95
N PRO A 331 1.98 -6.92 25.22
CA PRO A 331 2.61 -7.58 26.37
C PRO A 331 2.06 -9.00 26.64
N TRP A 332 1.50 -9.65 25.64
CA TRP A 332 0.91 -10.99 25.77
C TRP A 332 1.66 -12.01 24.92
N GLN A 333 1.90 -13.20 25.50
CA GLN A 333 2.61 -14.30 24.86
C GLN A 333 1.65 -15.18 24.05
N HIS A 334 1.67 -15.01 22.72
CA HIS A 334 0.89 -15.84 21.80
C HIS A 334 1.76 -16.96 21.22
N GLY A 335 1.80 -18.12 21.89
CA GLY A 335 2.70 -19.24 21.52
C GLY A 335 2.65 -19.67 20.05
N VAL A 336 1.44 -19.86 19.50
CA VAL A 336 1.27 -20.28 18.09
C VAL A 336 1.82 -19.23 17.10
N VAL A 337 1.50 -17.95 17.30
CA VAL A 337 2.03 -16.88 16.43
C VAL A 337 3.54 -16.74 16.56
N LEU A 338 4.08 -16.85 17.78
CA LEU A 338 5.52 -16.84 18.01
C LEU A 338 6.22 -17.99 17.28
N HIS A 339 5.65 -19.19 17.32
CA HIS A 339 6.15 -20.35 16.59
C HIS A 339 6.23 -20.07 15.09
N TRP A 340 5.14 -19.62 14.46
CA TRP A 340 5.12 -19.37 13.02
C TRP A 340 5.99 -18.19 12.57
N LEU A 341 6.06 -17.12 13.36
CA LEU A 341 6.99 -16.02 13.09
C LEU A 341 8.45 -16.47 13.22
N GLU A 342 8.76 -17.36 14.16
CA GLU A 342 10.09 -17.92 14.31
C GLU A 342 10.46 -18.82 13.13
N LYS A 343 9.53 -19.70 12.69
CA LYS A 343 9.71 -20.51 11.49
C LYS A 343 9.92 -19.64 10.25
N LEU A 344 9.12 -18.59 10.10
CA LEU A 344 9.26 -17.66 8.97
C LEU A 344 10.65 -17.00 8.97
N ARG A 345 11.12 -16.47 10.11
CA ARG A 345 12.45 -15.88 10.22
C ARG A 345 13.54 -16.89 9.83
N ASN A 346 13.48 -18.10 10.39
CA ASN A 346 14.49 -19.13 10.09
C ASN A 346 14.45 -19.56 8.61
N TRP A 347 13.26 -19.64 8.00
CA TRP A 347 13.10 -19.91 6.57
C TRP A 347 13.70 -18.78 5.72
N GLN A 348 13.49 -17.52 6.10
CA GLN A 348 14.08 -16.37 5.41
C GLN A 348 15.60 -16.36 5.53
N GLU A 349 16.16 -16.61 6.71
CA GLU A 349 17.62 -16.71 6.89
C GLU A 349 18.26 -17.78 6.01
N LYS A 350 17.55 -18.89 5.73
CA LYS A 350 18.05 -20.00 4.92
C LYS A 350 17.88 -19.77 3.42
N TYR A 351 16.70 -19.34 2.98
CA TYR A 351 16.31 -19.29 1.56
C TYR A 351 16.31 -17.87 0.97
N ASN A 352 16.38 -16.83 1.80
CA ASN A 352 16.44 -15.44 1.39
C ASN A 352 17.30 -14.60 2.36
N PRO A 353 18.60 -14.93 2.52
CA PRO A 353 19.46 -14.32 3.53
C PRO A 353 19.72 -12.84 3.26
N ILE A 354 19.81 -12.07 4.33
CA ILE A 354 20.27 -10.67 4.32
C ILE A 354 21.67 -10.56 4.90
N TYR A 355 22.48 -9.66 4.35
CA TYR A 355 23.88 -9.44 4.78
C TYR A 355 24.07 -8.12 5.53
N GLN A 356 23.07 -7.25 5.51
CA GLN A 356 23.06 -5.95 6.17
C GLN A 356 21.62 -5.58 6.56
N CYS A 357 21.46 -4.65 7.50
CA CYS A 357 20.14 -4.11 7.84
C CYS A 357 19.52 -3.42 6.61
N THR A 358 18.34 -3.89 6.18
CA THR A 358 17.60 -3.28 5.08
C THR A 358 16.96 -1.97 5.54
N VAL A 359 17.22 -0.87 4.84
CA VAL A 359 16.70 0.45 5.24
C VAL A 359 15.24 0.59 4.82
N ARG A 360 14.37 1.00 5.74
CA ARG A 360 12.92 1.12 5.53
C ARG A 360 12.47 1.92 4.29
N MET A 361 13.25 2.91 3.85
CA MET A 361 12.96 3.75 2.68
C MET A 361 12.96 2.95 1.36
N GLU A 362 13.78 1.90 1.26
CA GLU A 362 13.86 1.05 0.06
C GLU A 362 12.56 0.25 -0.15
N TRP A 363 11.83 -0.03 0.93
CA TRP A 363 10.58 -0.79 0.93
C TRP A 363 9.37 -0.07 0.34
N GLU A 364 9.32 1.27 0.47
CA GLU A 364 8.21 2.05 -0.10
C GLU A 364 8.19 1.95 -1.63
N ILE A 365 9.35 1.78 -2.28
CA ILE A 365 9.46 1.75 -3.75
C ILE A 365 9.11 0.36 -4.32
N VAL A 366 9.52 -0.73 -3.66
CA VAL A 366 9.35 -2.11 -4.17
C VAL A 366 7.89 -2.56 -4.14
N HIS A 367 7.13 -2.17 -3.11
CA HIS A 367 5.74 -2.59 -2.94
C HIS A 367 4.73 -1.97 -3.91
N PHE A 368 5.07 -0.87 -4.60
CA PHE A 368 4.19 -0.29 -5.62
C PHE A 368 4.37 -0.95 -7.00
N HIS A 369 5.43 -1.74 -7.23
CA HIS A 369 5.76 -2.24 -8.57
C HIS A 369 6.07 -3.75 -8.69
N GLY A 370 6.16 -4.55 -7.62
CA GLY A 370 6.49 -5.97 -7.79
C GLY A 370 6.35 -6.85 -6.55
N VAL A 371 6.23 -8.15 -6.80
CA VAL A 371 5.79 -9.24 -5.90
C VAL A 371 6.81 -9.64 -4.81
N LYS A 372 7.88 -8.88 -4.58
CA LYS A 372 8.77 -9.18 -3.45
C LYS A 372 8.20 -8.59 -2.16
N LEU A 373 7.51 -9.43 -1.40
CA LEU A 373 7.38 -9.27 0.05
C LEU A 373 8.58 -9.99 0.65
N GLU A 374 9.61 -9.22 0.94
CA GLU A 374 10.53 -9.60 2.00
C GLU A 374 9.79 -9.24 3.33
N LEU A 375 9.97 -9.98 4.41
CA LEU A 375 9.47 -9.59 5.75
C LEU A 375 10.66 -9.39 6.67
#